data_AF-F9Y9Q3-F1
#
_entry.id   AF-F9Y9Q3-F1
#
_cell.length_a   1.000
_cell.length_b   1.000
_cell.length_c   1.000
_cell.angle_alpha   90.00
_cell.angle_beta   90.00
_cell.angle_gamma   90.00
#
_symmetry.space_group_name_H-M   'P 1'
#
loop_
_entity.id
_entity.type
_entity.pdbx_description
1 polymer ?
#
loop_
_entity_poly.entity_id
_entity_poly.type
_entity_poly.pdbx_seq_one_letter_code
_entity_poly.pdbx_strand_id
1 'polypeptide(L)'
;MSDQSPLRSPEFWGGVAVALIVKVRTTQQLGAWQVISTLIVAVGAAWLATDWVSAMTNTPKAVAAAMLTLTAEGIMRWILIAVNDPKQAIELWKAWRK
;
A
#
# COMPACT_ATOMS: atom_id res chain seq x y z
N MET A 1 -17.90 -25.74 7.56
CA MET A 1 -16.89 -24.98 6.80
C MET A 1 -16.10 -24.16 7.82
N SER A 2 -14.84 -24.48 8.02
CA SER A 2 -13.95 -23.76 8.94
C SER A 2 -13.74 -22.35 8.42
N ASP A 3 -14.24 -21.38 9.17
CA ASP A 3 -14.13 -19.95 8.89
C ASP A 3 -12.67 -19.51 9.10
N GLN A 4 -11.80 -19.81 8.13
CA GLN A 4 -10.43 -19.33 8.12
C GLN A 4 -10.44 -17.87 7.69
N SER A 5 -10.78 -17.00 8.64
CA SER A 5 -10.67 -15.55 8.45
C SER A 5 -9.25 -15.22 7.96
N PRO A 6 -9.09 -14.50 6.83
CA PRO A 6 -7.78 -14.21 6.23
C PRO A 6 -6.84 -13.45 7.18
N LEU A 7 -7.39 -12.80 8.22
CA LEU A 7 -6.65 -12.14 9.29
C LEU A 7 -5.82 -13.10 10.18
N ARG A 8 -6.09 -14.41 10.12
CA ARG A 8 -5.35 -15.44 10.88
C ARG A 8 -4.26 -16.11 10.06
N SER A 9 -4.12 -15.76 8.78
CA SER A 9 -3.13 -16.39 7.90
C SER A 9 -1.73 -15.81 8.15
N PRO A 10 -0.68 -16.66 8.29
CA PRO A 10 0.71 -16.19 8.40
C PRO A 10 1.17 -15.39 7.17
N GLU A 11 0.65 -15.70 5.99
CA GLU A 11 0.96 -15.02 4.73
C GLU A 11 0.44 -13.58 4.75
N PHE A 12 -0.77 -13.35 5.28
CA PHE A 12 -1.33 -12.01 5.48
C PHE A 12 -0.40 -11.16 6.35
N TRP A 13 0.01 -11.67 7.51
CA TRP A 13 0.89 -10.94 8.42
C TRP A 13 2.32 -10.77 7.87
N GLY A 14 2.81 -11.74 7.09
CA GLY A 14 4.06 -11.59 6.34
C GLY A 14 3.99 -10.43 5.35
N GLY A 15 2.90 -10.32 4.59
CA GLY A 15 2.63 -9.19 3.69
C GLY A 15 2.55 -7.85 4.43
N VAL A 16 1.85 -7.81 5.56
CA VAL A 16 1.76 -6.62 6.42
C VAL A 16 3.14 -6.19 6.93
N ALA A 17 3.97 -7.13 7.38
CA ALA A 17 5.32 -6.84 7.86
C ALA A 17 6.21 -6.25 6.76
N VAL A 18 6.16 -6.81 5.55
CA VAL A 18 6.89 -6.27 4.38
C VAL A 18 6.39 -4.86 4.04
N ALA A 19 5.07 -4.64 4.02
CA ALA A 19 4.49 -3.31 3.75
C ALA A 19 4.93 -2.27 4.80
N LEU A 20 5.00 -2.66 6.08
CA LEU A 20 5.50 -1.79 7.15
C LEU A 20 6.98 -1.43 6.95
N ILE A 21 7.83 -2.39 6.58
CA ILE A 21 9.25 -2.12 6.31
C ILE A 21 9.41 -1.09 5.18
N VAL A 22 8.67 -1.28 4.07
CA VAL A 22 8.69 -0.35 2.93
C VAL A 22 8.22 1.05 3.38
N LYS A 23 7.15 1.12 4.17
CA LYS A 23 6.62 2.38 4.71
C LYS A 23 7.63 3.10 5.58
N VAL A 24 8.30 2.40 6.51
CA VAL A 24 9.31 3.00 7.39
C VAL A 24 10.49 3.54 6.58
N ARG A 25 11.03 2.75 5.65
CA ARG A 25 12.17 3.17 4.82
C ARG A 25 11.86 4.36 3.94
N THR A 26 10.69 4.36 3.29
CA THR A 26 10.29 5.47 2.42
C THR A 26 9.91 6.73 3.21
N THR A 27 9.40 6.60 4.44
CA THR A 27 9.05 7.77 5.28
C THR A 27 10.26 8.61 5.62
N GLN A 28 11.44 8.01 5.83
CA GLN A 28 12.68 8.77 6.10
C GLN A 28 13.09 9.70 4.95
N GLN A 29 12.57 9.46 3.75
CA GLN A 29 12.86 10.22 2.54
C GLN A 29 11.78 11.26 2.21
N LEU A 30 10.68 11.29 2.98
CA LEU A 30 9.52 12.14 2.71
C LEU A 30 9.33 13.18 3.81
N GLY A 31 9.05 14.43 3.40
CA GLY A 31 8.66 15.49 4.33
C GLY A 31 7.26 15.28 4.92
N ALA A 32 6.92 16.01 5.99
CA ALA A 32 5.63 15.87 6.67
C ALA A 32 4.42 16.05 5.73
N TRP A 33 4.46 17.03 4.84
CA TRP A 33 3.41 17.26 3.84
C TRP A 33 3.26 16.12 2.83
N GLN A 34 4.38 15.53 2.44
CA GLN A 34 4.39 14.39 1.54
C GLN A 34 3.76 13.17 2.21
N VAL A 35 4.07 12.92 3.49
CA VAL A 35 3.40 11.86 4.27
C VAL A 35 1.90 12.11 4.37
N ILE A 36 1.46 13.33 4.69
CA ILE A 36 0.03 13.68 4.74
C ILE A 36 -0.64 13.41 3.39
N SER A 37 0.00 13.81 2.28
CA SER A 37 -0.56 13.56 0.95
C SER A 37 -0.75 12.07 0.64
N THR A 38 0.18 11.21 1.11
CA THR A 38 0.04 9.76 0.93
C THR A 38 -1.15 9.20 1.70
N LEU A 39 -1.44 9.72 2.90
CA LEU A 39 -2.60 9.31 3.69
C LEU A 39 -3.92 9.74 3.03
N ILE A 40 -3.98 10.98 2.54
CA ILE A 40 -5.19 11.50 1.85
C ILE A 40 -5.49 10.65 0.62
N VAL A 41 -4.49 10.36 -0.20
CA VAL A 41 -4.65 9.52 -1.40
C VAL A 41 -5.08 8.10 -1.04
N ALA A 42 -4.48 7.51 0.00
CA ALA A 42 -4.82 6.17 0.45
C ALA A 42 -6.27 6.06 0.95
N VAL A 43 -6.70 7.01 1.78
CA VAL A 43 -8.08 7.07 2.28
C VAL A 43 -9.07 7.34 1.13
N GLY A 44 -8.75 8.28 0.24
CA GLY A 44 -9.60 8.59 -0.92
C GLY A 44 -9.77 7.40 -1.86
N ALA A 45 -8.70 6.66 -2.14
CA ALA A 45 -8.77 5.46 -2.97
C ALA A 45 -9.64 4.37 -2.33
N ALA A 46 -9.46 4.11 -1.03
CA ALA A 46 -10.28 3.15 -0.31
C ALA A 46 -11.76 3.58 -0.29
N TRP A 47 -12.04 4.87 0.00
CA TRP A 47 -13.39 5.41 0.05
C TRP A 47 -14.15 5.22 -1.27
N LEU A 48 -13.49 5.45 -2.40
CA LEU A 48 -14.13 5.43 -3.71
C LEU A 48 -14.25 4.03 -4.33
N ALA A 49 -13.29 3.15 -4.05
CA ALA A 49 -13.15 1.90 -4.81
C ALA A 49 -13.38 0.62 -4.01
N THR A 50 -13.53 0.66 -2.68
CA THR A 50 -13.66 -0.56 -1.85
C THR A 50 -14.81 -1.46 -2.29
N ASP A 51 -15.99 -0.89 -2.54
CA ASP A 51 -17.16 -1.68 -2.92
C ASP A 51 -16.98 -2.32 -4.30
N TRP A 52 -16.40 -1.57 -5.26
CA TRP A 52 -16.11 -2.07 -6.60
C TRP A 52 -15.06 -3.18 -6.57
N VAL A 53 -13.94 -3.00 -5.85
CA VAL A 53 -12.87 -4.01 -5.76
C VAL A 53 -13.35 -5.25 -5.01
N SER A 54 -14.11 -5.08 -3.93
CA SER A 54 -14.68 -6.20 -3.17
C SER A 54 -15.59 -7.06 -4.06
N ALA A 55 -16.46 -6.43 -4.87
CA ALA A 55 -17.32 -7.13 -5.81
C ALA A 55 -16.53 -7.81 -6.95
N MET A 56 -15.55 -7.12 -7.52
CA MET A 56 -14.73 -7.64 -8.62
C MET A 56 -13.88 -8.84 -8.22
N THR A 57 -13.32 -8.82 -7.00
CA THR A 57 -12.39 -9.84 -6.50
C THR A 57 -13.04 -10.89 -5.62
N ASN A 58 -14.34 -10.74 -5.32
CA ASN A 58 -15.08 -11.55 -4.36
C ASN A 58 -14.38 -11.64 -2.98
N THR A 59 -13.74 -10.56 -2.55
CA THR A 59 -13.04 -10.47 -1.26
C THR A 59 -13.86 -9.67 -0.25
N PRO A 60 -13.72 -9.94 1.06
CA PRO A 60 -14.37 -9.13 2.09
C PRO A 60 -13.97 -7.65 1.97
N LYS A 61 -14.93 -6.73 2.16
CA LYS A 61 -14.70 -5.28 2.03
C LYS A 61 -13.50 -4.78 2.84
N ALA A 62 -13.28 -5.32 4.04
CA ALA A 62 -12.12 -4.97 4.87
C ALA A 62 -10.78 -5.33 4.20
N VAL A 63 -10.72 -6.48 3.50
CA VAL A 63 -9.53 -6.91 2.75
C VAL A 63 -9.35 -6.03 1.52
N ALA A 64 -10.42 -5.78 0.75
CA ALA A 64 -10.39 -4.89 -0.41
C ALA A 64 -9.95 -3.46 -0.04
N ALA A 65 -10.46 -2.91 1.06
CA ALA A 65 -10.07 -1.62 1.59
C ALA A 65 -8.58 -1.62 1.98
N ALA A 66 -8.11 -2.63 2.72
CA ALA A 66 -6.71 -2.74 3.10
C ALA A 66 -5.78 -2.79 1.88
N MET A 67 -6.13 -3.58 0.86
CA MET A 67 -5.40 -3.64 -0.41
C MET A 67 -5.33 -2.27 -1.08
N LEU A 68 -6.47 -1.62 -1.28
CA LEU A 68 -6.53 -0.29 -1.92
C LEU A 68 -5.71 0.75 -1.15
N THR A 69 -5.85 0.79 0.17
CA THR A 69 -5.17 1.76 1.02
C THR A 69 -3.65 1.59 0.91
N LEU A 70 -3.15 0.35 1.06
CA LEU A 70 -1.72 0.04 1.00
C LEU A 70 -1.14 0.25 -0.40
N THR A 71 -1.87 -0.14 -1.44
CA THR A 71 -1.44 0.06 -2.83
C THR A 71 -1.39 1.54 -3.20
N ALA A 72 -2.45 2.30 -2.89
CA ALA A 72 -2.49 3.73 -3.18
C ALA A 72 -1.42 4.50 -2.40
N GLU A 73 -1.22 4.16 -1.12
CA GLU A 73 -0.13 4.74 -0.31
C GLU A 73 1.24 4.43 -0.93
N GLY A 74 1.49 3.17 -1.30
CA GLY A 74 2.74 2.73 -1.92
C GLY A 74 3.02 3.44 -3.25
N ILE A 75 2.02 3.53 -4.13
CA ILE A 75 2.14 4.26 -5.40
C ILE A 75 2.44 5.74 -5.16
N MET A 76 1.72 6.39 -4.25
CA MET A 76 1.93 7.81 -3.97
C MET A 76 3.33 8.07 -3.41
N ARG A 77 3.82 7.21 -2.50
CA ARG A 77 5.18 7.29 -1.99
C ARG A 77 6.22 7.13 -3.09
N TRP A 78 6.02 6.16 -3.99
CA TRP A 78 6.91 5.95 -5.11
C TRP A 78 6.94 7.16 -6.06
N ILE A 79 5.78 7.76 -6.35
CA ILE A 79 5.66 9.00 -7.15
C ILE A 79 6.41 10.15 -6.48
N LEU A 80 6.21 10.36 -5.17
CA LEU A 80 6.86 11.45 -4.44
C LEU A 80 8.38 11.29 -4.40
N ILE A 81 8.87 10.06 -4.24
CA ILE A 81 10.30 9.76 -4.37
C ILE A 81 10.77 10.04 -5.79
N ALA A 82 10.02 9.63 -6.82
CA ALA A 82 10.41 9.86 -8.21
C ALA A 82 10.50 11.35 -8.58
N VAL A 83 9.64 12.19 -8.01
CA VAL A 83 9.66 13.65 -8.22
C VAL A 83 10.86 14.29 -7.52
N ASN A 84 11.22 13.81 -6.32
CA ASN A 84 12.34 14.35 -5.55
C ASN A 84 13.71 13.84 -6.04
N ASP A 85 13.82 12.54 -6.30
CA ASP A 85 15.02 11.85 -6.78
C ASP A 85 14.63 10.67 -7.70
N PRO A 86 14.54 10.91 -9.02
CA PRO A 86 14.11 9.89 -9.98
C PRO A 86 15.07 8.69 -10.07
N LYS A 87 16.36 8.87 -9.72
CA LYS A 87 17.33 7.76 -9.72
C LYS A 87 17.01 6.76 -8.63
N GLN A 88 16.67 7.23 -7.43
CA GLN A 88 16.24 6.37 -6.33
C GLN A 88 14.96 5.60 -6.64
N ALA A 89 13.97 6.23 -7.27
CA ALA A 89 12.73 5.54 -7.66
C ALA A 89 12.99 4.38 -8.64
N ILE A 90 13.94 4.56 -9.57
CA ILE A 90 14.38 3.52 -10.51
C ILE A 90 15.13 2.40 -9.78
N GLU A 91 15.99 2.72 -8.81
CA GLU A 91 16.66 1.69 -8.00
C GLU A 91 15.69 0.88 -7.16
N LEU A 92 14.70 1.55 -6.55
CA LEU A 92 13.64 0.89 -5.79
C LEU A 92 12.83 -0.08 -6.69
N TRP A 93 12.51 0.36 -7.92
CA TRP A 93 11.84 -0.47 -8.91
C TRP A 93 12.69 -1.67 -9.36
N LYS A 94 13.99 -1.46 -9.60
CA LYS A 94 14.93 -2.53 -9.94
C LYS A 94 15.06 -3.55 -8.81
N ALA A 95 15.11 -3.09 -7.56
CA ALA A 95 15.15 -3.95 -6.38
C ALA A 95 13.88 -4.78 -6.24
N TRP A 96 12.72 -4.23 -6.59
CA TRP A 96 11.44 -4.91 -6.51
C TRP A 96 11.22 -5.96 -7.63
N ARG A 97 11.86 -5.79 -8.79
CA ARG A 97 11.81 -6.77 -9.90
C ARG A 97 12.79 -7.94 -9.79
N LYS A 98 13.75 -7.88 -8.85
CA LYS A 98 14.68 -8.97 -8.59
C LYS A 98 14.10 -9.95 -7.58
#